data_AF-A0AAU6B232-F1
#
_entry.id   AF-A0AAU6B232-F1
#
_cell.length_a   1.000
_cell.length_b   1.000
_cell.length_c   1.000
_cell.angle_alpha   90.00
_cell.angle_beta   90.00
_cell.angle_gamma   90.00
#
_symmetry.space_group_name_H-M   'P 1'
#
loop_
_entity.id
_entity.type
_entity.pdbx_description
1 polymer ?
#
loop_
_entity_poly.entity_id
_entity_poly.type
_entity_poly.pdbx_seq_one_letter_code
_entity_poly.pdbx_strand_id
1 'polypeptide(L)'
;MPYADEPYDAVGSDHLPFHDLGIPVGGMDSGVLGVKTPAQAAEYGGQAGQQFDHCYHQSCDRLAGINRTALAENASAMAWVLGSLASDATLGRS
;
A
#
# COMPACT_ATOMS: atom_id res chain seq x y z
N MET A 1 4.41 -3.75 12.35
CA MET A 1 4.61 -2.52 11.55
C MET A 1 3.31 -1.75 11.68
N PRO A 2 3.33 -0.49 12.10
CA PRO A 2 2.10 0.28 12.18
C PRO A 2 1.52 0.42 10.77
N TYR A 3 0.20 0.33 10.64
CA TYR A 3 -0.53 0.47 9.39
C TYR A 3 -1.80 1.29 9.64
N ALA A 4 -2.45 1.73 8.57
CA ALA A 4 -3.78 2.33 8.60
C ALA A 4 -4.63 1.65 7.53
N ASP A 5 -5.91 1.43 7.83
CA ASP A 5 -6.87 0.96 6.84
C ASP A 5 -7.34 2.13 6.00
N GLU A 6 -7.39 1.94 4.69
CA GLU A 6 -7.95 2.89 3.73
C GLU A 6 -9.12 2.22 2.99
N PRO A 7 -10.10 2.98 2.50
CA PRO A 7 -11.10 2.46 1.56
C PRO A 7 -10.41 1.77 0.38
N TYR A 8 -10.96 0.64 -0.08
CA TYR A 8 -10.36 -0.11 -1.18
C TYR A 8 -10.24 0.74 -2.47
N ASP A 9 -11.05 1.77 -2.64
CA ASP A 9 -11.05 2.68 -3.79
C ASP A 9 -10.22 3.97 -3.57
N ALA A 10 -9.49 4.09 -2.46
CA ALA A 10 -8.80 5.33 -2.07
C ALA A 10 -7.79 5.87 -3.11
N VAL A 11 -7.11 4.98 -3.85
CA VAL A 11 -6.09 5.36 -4.85
C VAL A 11 -6.58 5.16 -6.29
N GLY A 12 -7.58 4.31 -6.50
CA GLY A 12 -8.05 3.90 -7.82
C GLY A 12 -7.00 3.05 -8.57
N SER A 13 -6.94 1.75 -8.28
CA SER A 13 -5.93 0.83 -8.82
C SER A 13 -6.56 -0.40 -9.50
N ASP A 14 -5.71 -1.28 -10.04
CA ASP A 14 -6.09 -2.41 -10.91
C ASP A 14 -6.97 -3.47 -10.23
N HIS A 15 -7.12 -3.45 -8.91
CA HIS A 15 -8.00 -4.37 -8.20
C HIS A 15 -9.48 -4.01 -8.32
N LEU A 16 -9.83 -2.78 -8.72
CA LEU A 16 -11.24 -2.34 -8.80
C LEU A 16 -12.10 -3.22 -9.73
N PRO A 17 -11.69 -3.55 -10.98
CA PRO A 17 -12.51 -4.41 -11.84
C PRO A 17 -12.71 -5.83 -11.30
N PHE A 18 -11.77 -6.36 -10.50
CA PHE A 18 -11.93 -7.66 -9.85
C PHE A 18 -12.96 -7.58 -8.72
N HIS A 19 -12.90 -6.51 -7.91
CA HIS A 19 -13.89 -6.22 -6.89
C HIS A 19 -15.30 -6.12 -7.47
N ASP A 20 -15.47 -5.40 -8.58
CA ASP A 20 -16.77 -5.20 -9.25
C ASP A 20 -17.40 -6.53 -9.73
N LEU A 21 -16.59 -7.55 -9.96
CA LEU A 21 -17.01 -8.90 -10.33
C LEU A 21 -17.21 -9.84 -9.13
N GLY A 22 -17.10 -9.33 -7.90
CA GLY A 22 -17.26 -10.09 -6.66
C GLY A 22 -16.06 -10.95 -6.30
N ILE A 23 -14.91 -10.75 -6.94
CA ILE A 23 -13.66 -11.43 -6.57
C ILE A 23 -13.10 -10.73 -5.32
N PRO A 24 -12.80 -11.46 -4.24
CA PRO A 24 -12.17 -10.86 -3.06
C PRO A 24 -10.82 -10.22 -3.41
N VAL A 25 -10.63 -8.97 -2.99
CA VAL A 25 -9.41 -8.21 -3.22
C VAL A 25 -8.87 -7.64 -1.91
N GLY A 26 -7.57 -7.39 -1.89
CA GLY A 26 -6.87 -6.67 -0.84
C GLY A 26 -5.60 -6.05 -1.43
N GLY A 27 -4.97 -5.16 -0.68
CA GLY A 27 -3.80 -4.45 -1.17
C GLY A 27 -3.10 -3.66 -0.06
N MET A 28 -2.00 -3.04 -0.44
CA MET A 28 -1.24 -2.14 0.40
C MET A 28 -0.53 -1.11 -0.45
N ASP A 29 -0.40 0.09 0.08
CA ASP A 29 0.38 1.18 -0.51
C ASP A 29 1.14 1.94 0.60
N SER A 30 2.14 2.72 0.22
CA SER A 30 2.93 3.53 1.15
C SER A 30 2.41 4.97 1.32
N GLY A 31 1.20 5.25 0.86
CA GLY A 31 0.64 6.58 0.64
C GLY A 31 1.01 7.12 -0.74
N VAL A 32 0.00 7.45 -1.54
CA VAL A 32 0.15 8.09 -2.87
C VAL A 32 -0.40 9.52 -2.84
N LEU A 33 -1.64 9.69 -2.36
CA LEU A 33 -2.36 10.95 -2.36
C LEU A 33 -2.43 11.54 -0.95
N GLY A 34 -2.30 12.86 -0.83
CA GLY A 34 -2.54 13.58 0.42
C GLY A 34 -1.27 14.06 1.12
N VAL A 35 -1.49 14.77 2.23
CA VAL A 35 -0.44 15.43 3.02
C VAL A 35 -0.28 14.73 4.36
N LYS A 36 0.95 14.33 4.68
CA LYS A 36 1.28 13.65 5.92
C LYS A 36 0.99 14.55 7.12
N THR A 37 0.14 14.08 8.02
CA THR A 37 -0.20 14.81 9.26
C THR A 37 0.92 14.68 10.31
N PRO A 38 0.96 15.57 11.34
CA PRO A 38 1.90 15.42 12.46
C PRO A 38 1.79 14.07 13.18
N ALA A 39 0.57 13.55 13.36
CA ALA A 39 0.35 12.24 13.97
C ALA A 39 0.92 11.10 13.11
N GLN A 40 0.68 11.14 11.79
CA GLN A 40 1.27 10.17 10.85
C GLN A 40 2.79 10.26 10.78
N ALA A 41 3.37 11.47 10.88
CA ALA A 41 4.83 11.61 10.93
C ALA A 41 5.43 11.09 12.24
N ALA A 42 4.72 11.23 13.36
CA ALA A 42 5.12 10.65 14.64
C ALA A 42 5.05 9.10 14.61
N GLU A 43 4.02 8.53 13.98
CA GLU A 43 3.83 7.08 13.91
C GLU A 43 4.71 6.40 12.85
N TYR A 44 4.73 6.95 11.63
CA TYR A 44 5.33 6.32 10.46
C TYR A 44 6.64 6.98 10.02
N GLY A 45 7.10 8.01 10.74
CA GLY A 45 8.24 8.83 10.33
C GLY A 45 7.95 9.72 9.12
N GLY A 46 9.02 10.33 8.60
CA GLY A 46 8.95 11.31 7.50
C GLY A 46 8.65 12.73 8.00
N GLN A 47 8.20 13.59 7.10
CA GLN A 47 7.97 15.01 7.39
C GLN A 47 6.48 15.36 7.30
N ALA A 48 5.91 15.87 8.40
CA ALA A 48 4.56 16.40 8.39
C ALA A 48 4.45 17.63 7.47
N GLY A 49 3.30 17.80 6.83
CA GLY A 49 3.04 18.88 5.87
C GLY A 49 3.57 18.62 4.46
N GLN A 50 4.27 17.50 4.22
CA GLN A 50 4.67 17.07 2.88
C GLN A 50 3.68 16.07 2.29
N GLN A 51 3.60 16.03 0.95
CA GLN A 51 2.89 14.95 0.27
C GLN A 51 3.51 13.59 0.60
N PHE A 52 2.71 12.53 0.63
CA PHE A 52 3.24 11.16 0.83
C PHE A 52 4.26 10.82 -0.26
N ASP A 53 3.91 11.05 -1.52
CA ASP A 53 4.84 11.06 -2.65
C ASP A 53 4.75 12.41 -3.38
N HIS A 54 5.74 13.27 -3.15
CA HIS A 54 5.84 14.56 -3.83
C HIS A 54 6.21 14.45 -5.32
N CYS A 55 6.65 13.28 -5.78
CA CYS A 55 7.02 12.98 -7.16
C CYS A 55 5.95 12.19 -7.92
N TYR A 56 4.78 11.92 -7.33
CA TYR A 56 3.71 11.19 -7.99
C TYR A 56 3.38 11.77 -9.37
N HIS A 57 3.44 10.94 -10.42
CA HIS A 57 3.26 11.32 -11.83
C HIS A 57 4.16 12.45 -12.35
N GLN A 58 5.31 12.67 -11.72
CA GLN A 58 6.27 13.70 -12.12
C GLN A 58 7.58 13.07 -12.60
N SER A 59 8.38 13.87 -13.32
CA SER A 59 9.67 13.39 -13.86
C SER A 59 10.66 12.96 -12.78
N CYS A 60 10.48 13.37 -11.51
CA CYS A 60 11.35 13.00 -10.41
C CYS A 60 11.05 11.63 -9.79
N ASP A 61 9.96 10.94 -10.21
CA ASP A 61 9.68 9.56 -9.82
C ASP A 61 10.74 8.62 -10.41
N ARG A 62 11.74 8.31 -9.58
CA ARG A 62 12.96 7.59 -9.93
C ARG A 62 13.45 6.84 -8.71
N LEU A 63 14.42 5.94 -8.91
CA LEU A 63 15.01 5.12 -7.85
C LEU A 63 15.54 5.92 -6.63
N ALA A 64 15.93 7.18 -6.83
CA ALA A 64 16.39 8.06 -5.76
C ALA A 64 15.28 8.47 -4.77
N GLY A 65 14.01 8.44 -5.20
CA GLY A 65 12.84 8.77 -4.36
C GLY A 65 12.32 7.58 -3.54
N ILE A 66 12.85 6.37 -3.75
CA ILE A 66 12.35 5.16 -3.06
C ILE A 66 12.74 5.18 -1.59
N ASN A 67 11.74 5.12 -0.71
CA ASN A 67 11.96 4.77 0.69
C ASN A 67 12.21 3.26 0.82
N ARG A 68 13.47 2.89 1.07
CA ARG A 68 13.89 1.47 1.15
C ARG A 68 13.28 0.72 2.33
N THR A 69 13.00 1.40 3.44
CA THR A 69 12.34 0.77 4.60
C THR A 69 10.92 0.40 4.24
N ALA A 70 10.13 1.36 3.74
CA ALA A 70 8.74 1.10 3.32
C ALA A 70 8.67 0.03 2.23
N LEU A 71 9.61 0.03 1.26
CA LEU A 71 9.68 -1.02 0.24
C LEU A 71 9.92 -2.41 0.85
N ALA A 72 10.89 -2.54 1.75
CA ALA A 72 11.21 -3.83 2.38
C ALA A 72 10.06 -4.36 3.23
N GLU A 73 9.39 -3.47 3.96
CA GLU A 73 8.25 -3.79 4.80
C GLU A 73 7.04 -4.27 3.98
N ASN A 74 6.64 -3.49 2.96
CA ASN A 74 5.54 -3.88 2.06
C ASN A 74 5.85 -5.17 1.28
N ALA A 75 7.07 -5.32 0.76
CA ALA A 75 7.46 -6.54 0.04
C ALA A 75 7.41 -7.78 0.94
N SER A 76 7.85 -7.66 2.20
CA SER A 76 7.81 -8.77 3.15
C SER A 76 6.37 -9.13 3.54
N ALA A 77 5.52 -8.13 3.76
CA ALA A 77 4.10 -8.34 4.06
C ALA A 77 3.36 -8.99 2.89
N MET A 78 3.59 -8.52 1.66
CA MET A 78 3.01 -9.11 0.45
C MET A 78 3.46 -10.56 0.27
N ALA A 79 4.75 -10.85 0.47
CA ALA A 79 5.27 -12.21 0.40
C ALA A 79 4.60 -13.14 1.43
N TRP A 80 4.38 -12.63 2.65
CA TRP A 80 3.66 -13.37 3.69
C TRP A 80 2.21 -13.63 3.29
N VAL A 81 1.46 -12.60 2.87
CA VAL A 81 0.05 -12.73 2.44
C VAL A 81 -0.09 -13.74 1.30
N LEU A 82 0.74 -13.63 0.27
CA LEU A 82 0.73 -14.55 -0.87
C LEU A 82 1.01 -15.99 -0.42
N GLY A 83 2.04 -16.20 0.41
CA GLY A 83 2.37 -17.52 0.94
C GLY A 83 1.22 -18.11 1.77
N SER A 84 0.65 -17.31 2.67
CA SER A 84 -0.47 -17.72 3.52
C SER A 84 -1.69 -18.11 2.68
N LEU A 85 -2.16 -17.25 1.78
CA LEU A 85 -3.34 -17.51 0.96
C LEU A 85 -3.13 -18.66 -0.03
N ALA A 86 -1.95 -18.77 -0.65
CA ALA A 86 -1.66 -19.88 -1.56
C ALA A 86 -1.58 -21.24 -0.85
N SER A 87 -1.21 -21.23 0.43
CA SER A 87 -1.14 -22.44 1.27
C SER A 87 -2.45 -22.80 1.98
N ASP A 88 -3.44 -21.90 1.95
CA ASP A 88 -4.72 -22.12 2.62
C ASP A 88 -5.60 -23.07 1.80
N ALA A 89 -5.67 -24.32 2.25
CA ALA A 89 -6.46 -25.38 1.63
C ALA A 89 -7.99 -25.18 1.74
N THR A 90 -8.44 -24.12 2.43
CA THR A 90 -9.86 -23.78 2.56
C THR A 90 -10.35 -22.81 1.49
N LEU A 91 -9.48 -22.00 0.88
CA LEU A 91 -9.85 -21.01 -0.14
C LEU A 91 -10.24 -21.61 -1.51
N GLY A 92 -9.95 -22.89 -1.74
CA GLY A 92 -10.30 -23.62 -2.98
C GLY A 92 -11.52 -24.53 -2.87
N ARG A 93 -12.23 -24.52 -1.73
CA ARG A 93 -13.41 -25.37 -1.49
C ARG A 93 -14.65 -24.48 -1.45
N SER A 94 -15.16 -24.13 -2.62
CA SER A 94 -16.44 -23.44 -2.81
C SER A 94 -17.23 -24.14 -3.89
#